data_AF-A0A7T0BWE3-F1
#
_entry.id   AF-A0A7T0BWE3-F1
#
_cell.length_a   1.000
_cell.length_b   1.000
_cell.length_c   1.000
_cell.angle_alpha   90.00
_cell.angle_beta   90.00
_cell.angle_gamma   90.00
#
_symmetry.space_group_name_H-M   'P 1'
#
loop_
_entity.id
_entity.type
_entity.pdbx_description
1 polymer ?
#
loop_
_entity_poly.entity_id
_entity_poly.type
_entity_poly.pdbx_seq_one_letter_code
_entity_poly.pdbx_strand_id
1 'polypeptide(L)'
;MKLDKVIGAIFLVGFLISPVLSWSANLVVGENIKPGMALSDAIKILGIPSSVKINRGPDSSKDSIEINYASQGLVIRALNEGTQVEAIELSPTFKGKFVSGLKLGDHFSTIVKHYGTPKTVSSQVVRYPSQGLYFLLNKDSLLSAKTFLKGTKLVQAEKMNP
;
A
#
# COMPACT_ATOMS: atom_id res chain seq x y z
N MET A 1 -37.55 13.49 55.78
CA MET A 1 -38.21 12.72 54.72
C MET A 1 -37.41 12.89 53.44
N LYS A 2 -36.90 11.77 52.90
CA LYS A 2 -36.34 11.50 51.56
C LYS A 2 -35.13 12.28 51.01
N LEU A 3 -34.02 11.52 51.01
CA LEU A 3 -32.87 11.45 50.10
C LEU A 3 -33.21 11.77 48.63
N ASP A 4 -32.27 12.37 47.89
CA ASP A 4 -31.78 11.79 46.63
C ASP A 4 -30.39 12.34 46.23
N LYS A 5 -29.49 11.39 45.93
CA LYS A 5 -28.10 11.54 45.51
C LYS A 5 -28.05 12.02 44.05
N VAL A 6 -27.08 12.87 43.72
CA VAL A 6 -26.54 12.95 42.35
C VAL A 6 -25.03 12.78 42.40
N ILE A 7 -24.59 11.59 41.98
CA ILE A 7 -23.21 11.23 41.67
C ILE A 7 -22.99 11.64 40.20
N GLY A 8 -22.09 12.58 39.94
CA GLY A 8 -21.68 12.99 38.60
C GLY A 8 -20.27 12.51 38.30
N ALA A 9 -20.16 11.55 37.38
CA ALA A 9 -18.97 10.74 37.10
C ALA A 9 -17.74 11.52 36.62
N ILE A 10 -16.57 11.13 37.13
CA ILE A 10 -15.25 11.44 36.56
C ILE A 10 -15.11 10.65 35.26
N PHE A 11 -15.04 11.32 34.12
CA PHE A 11 -14.75 10.72 32.82
C PHE A 11 -13.25 10.41 32.73
N LEU A 12 -12.85 9.22 33.17
CA LEU A 12 -11.53 8.66 32.85
C LEU A 12 -11.55 8.22 31.38
N VAL A 13 -10.93 9.02 30.51
CA VAL A 13 -10.63 8.59 29.13
C VAL A 13 -9.51 7.56 29.21
N GLY A 14 -9.89 6.29 29.31
CA GLY A 14 -8.99 5.17 29.13
C GLY A 14 -8.51 5.12 27.68
N PHE A 15 -7.22 5.41 27.47
CA PHE A 15 -6.55 5.17 26.19
C PHE A 15 -6.46 3.65 26.01
N LEU A 16 -7.47 3.05 25.37
CA LEU A 16 -7.39 1.65 24.94
C LEU A 16 -6.34 1.56 23.82
N ILE A 17 -5.18 1.03 24.20
CA ILE A 17 -4.13 0.58 23.29
C ILE A 17 -4.78 -0.41 22.32
N SER A 18 -5.13 0.06 21.12
CA SER A 18 -5.82 -0.75 20.14
C SER A 18 -4.83 -1.75 19.51
N PRO A 19 -5.25 -2.99 19.20
CA PRO A 19 -4.41 -4.03 18.61
C PRO A 19 -4.16 -3.79 17.10
N VAL A 20 -3.80 -2.56 16.71
CA VAL A 20 -3.60 -2.16 15.31
C VAL A 20 -2.35 -2.82 14.71
N LEU A 21 -1.41 -3.29 15.55
CA LEU A 21 -0.16 -3.89 15.07
C LEU A 21 -0.31 -5.27 14.39
N SER A 22 -1.42 -6.00 14.60
CA SER A 22 -1.50 -7.40 14.14
C SER A 22 -2.06 -7.59 12.72
N TRP A 23 -2.75 -6.61 12.15
CA TRP A 23 -3.51 -6.84 10.92
C TRP A 23 -2.66 -6.77 9.65
N SER A 24 -1.63 -5.93 9.62
CA SER A 24 -0.80 -5.77 8.42
C SER A 24 -0.04 -7.05 8.02
N ALA A 25 0.28 -7.94 8.98
CA ALA A 25 0.91 -9.22 8.72
C ALA A 25 0.04 -10.19 7.89
N ASN A 26 -1.28 -10.00 7.89
CA ASN A 26 -2.22 -10.85 7.15
C ASN A 26 -2.58 -10.30 5.77
N LEU A 27 -2.06 -9.12 5.37
CA LEU A 27 -2.37 -8.53 4.07
C LEU A 27 -1.64 -9.29 2.94
N VAL A 28 -2.39 -9.74 1.95
CA VAL A 28 -1.88 -10.39 0.74
C VAL A 28 -2.08 -9.49 -0.48
N VAL A 29 -0.97 -9.00 -1.03
CA VAL A 29 -0.94 -8.18 -2.26
C VAL A 29 -1.17 -9.06 -3.49
N GLY A 30 -2.11 -8.67 -4.33
CA GLY A 30 -2.61 -9.48 -5.45
C GLY A 30 -3.88 -10.27 -5.09
N GLU A 31 -4.27 -10.31 -3.82
CA GLU A 31 -5.47 -11.01 -3.34
C GLU A 31 -6.39 -10.05 -2.55
N ASN A 32 -6.05 -9.73 -1.29
CA ASN A 32 -6.84 -8.81 -0.47
C ASN A 32 -6.80 -7.38 -1.02
N ILE A 33 -5.61 -6.94 -1.43
CA ILE A 33 -5.40 -5.62 -2.04
C ILE A 33 -4.68 -5.79 -3.38
N LYS A 34 -5.20 -5.16 -4.44
CA LYS A 34 -4.61 -5.21 -5.79
C LYS A 34 -4.99 -3.99 -6.62
N PRO A 35 -4.14 -3.55 -7.56
CA PRO A 35 -4.56 -2.56 -8.55
C PRO A 35 -5.80 -3.03 -9.34
N GLY A 36 -6.65 -2.08 -9.73
CA GLY A 36 -7.92 -2.29 -10.42
C GLY A 36 -9.11 -2.58 -9.50
N MET A 37 -8.91 -2.83 -8.21
CA MET A 37 -10.03 -2.94 -7.27
C MET A 37 -10.66 -1.57 -6.98
N ALA A 38 -11.91 -1.55 -6.53
CA ALA A 38 -12.57 -0.32 -6.12
C ALA A 38 -11.81 0.34 -4.95
N LEU A 39 -11.61 1.65 -5.04
CA LEU A 39 -10.93 2.43 -4.00
C LEU A 39 -11.67 2.35 -2.66
N SER A 40 -13.01 2.33 -2.71
CA SER A 40 -13.85 2.17 -1.53
C SER A 40 -13.63 0.82 -0.82
N ASP A 41 -13.44 -0.26 -1.56
CA ASP A 41 -13.16 -1.58 -0.98
C ASP A 41 -11.75 -1.65 -0.40
N ALA A 42 -10.77 -1.01 -1.06
CA ALA A 42 -9.43 -0.88 -0.51
C ALA A 42 -9.46 -0.12 0.83
N ILE A 43 -10.20 0.99 0.92
CA ILE A 43 -10.36 1.74 2.17
C ILE A 43 -11.07 0.90 3.25
N LYS A 44 -12.11 0.12 2.91
CA LYS A 44 -12.75 -0.78 3.89
C LYS A 44 -11.77 -1.81 4.45
N ILE A 45 -10.94 -2.39 3.59
CA ILE A 45 -9.95 -3.40 3.97
C ILE A 45 -8.80 -2.79 4.76
N LEU A 46 -8.39 -1.55 4.40
CA LEU A 46 -7.23 -0.84 4.94
C LEU A 46 -7.56 0.10 6.12
N GLY A 47 -8.84 0.29 6.42
CA GLY A 47 -9.35 1.13 7.50
C GLY A 47 -9.05 2.61 7.32
N ILE A 48 -8.79 3.29 8.44
CA ILE A 48 -8.58 4.75 8.45
C ILE A 48 -7.15 5.06 7.99
N PRO A 49 -6.96 5.87 6.93
CA PRO A 49 -5.63 6.24 6.47
C PRO A 49 -4.96 7.21 7.45
N SER A 50 -3.63 7.18 7.46
CA SER A 50 -2.80 8.13 8.20
C SER A 50 -2.82 9.53 7.57
N SER A 51 -2.90 9.60 6.24
CA SER A 51 -3.08 10.86 5.51
C SER A 51 -3.59 10.64 4.09
N VAL A 52 -4.17 11.69 3.53
CA VAL A 52 -4.59 11.77 2.13
C VAL A 52 -4.01 13.03 1.51
N LYS A 53 -3.43 12.93 0.32
CA LYS A 53 -2.86 14.05 -0.42
C LYS A 53 -3.29 14.00 -1.87
N ILE A 54 -3.50 15.17 -2.48
CA ILE A 54 -3.68 15.31 -3.92
C ILE A 54 -2.36 15.76 -4.52
N ASN A 55 -1.90 15.07 -5.55
CA ASN A 55 -0.70 15.39 -6.31
C ASN A 55 -1.12 15.87 -7.69
N ARG A 56 -0.70 17.08 -8.05
CA ARG A 56 -0.97 17.66 -9.37
C ARG A 56 -0.08 17.01 -10.43
N GLY A 57 -0.70 16.57 -11.52
CA GLY A 57 -0.02 16.08 -12.71
C GLY A 57 0.34 17.20 -13.69
N PRO A 58 0.97 16.87 -14.82
CA PRO A 58 1.17 17.79 -15.94
C PRO A 58 -0.14 18.35 -16.51
N ASP A 59 -1.24 17.59 -16.36
CA ASP A 59 -2.60 17.97 -16.68
C ASP A 59 -3.57 17.33 -15.66
N SER A 60 -4.82 17.79 -15.64
CA SER A 60 -5.83 17.35 -14.65
C SER A 60 -6.16 15.85 -14.75
N SER A 61 -6.01 15.23 -15.92
CA SER A 61 -6.23 13.79 -16.08
C SER A 61 -5.12 12.93 -15.45
N LYS A 62 -4.00 13.56 -15.09
CA LYS A 62 -2.86 12.98 -14.38
C LYS A 62 -2.78 13.42 -12.92
N ASP A 63 -3.74 14.20 -12.43
CA ASP A 63 -3.90 14.45 -11.01
C ASP A 63 -4.18 13.12 -10.29
N SER A 64 -3.54 12.92 -9.14
CA SER A 64 -3.64 11.66 -8.40
C SER A 64 -3.82 11.89 -6.91
N ILE A 65 -4.52 10.96 -6.28
CA ILE A 65 -4.69 10.89 -4.84
C ILE A 65 -3.67 9.89 -4.30
N GLU A 66 -2.96 10.29 -3.25
CA GLU A 66 -2.10 9.44 -2.42
C GLU A 66 -2.79 9.22 -1.08
N ILE A 67 -3.04 7.97 -0.72
CA ILE A 67 -3.62 7.59 0.56
C ILE A 67 -2.59 6.76 1.31
N ASN A 68 -2.05 7.31 2.38
CA ASN A 68 -0.98 6.71 3.16
C ASN A 68 -1.53 5.90 4.35
N TYR A 69 -1.13 4.64 4.46
CA TYR A 69 -1.47 3.73 5.54
C TYR A 69 -0.18 3.35 6.28
N ALA A 70 0.34 4.29 7.07
CA ALA A 70 1.68 4.19 7.66
C ALA A 70 1.81 2.99 8.62
N SER A 71 0.75 2.69 9.39
CA SER A 71 0.69 1.52 10.28
C SER A 71 0.77 0.18 9.55
N GLN A 72 0.32 0.14 8.29
CA GLN A 72 0.37 -1.04 7.44
C GLN A 72 1.61 -1.06 6.53
N GLY A 73 2.36 0.05 6.45
CA GLY A 73 3.54 0.17 5.59
C GLY A 73 3.21 0.23 4.10
N LEU A 74 2.07 0.81 3.72
CA LEU A 74 1.70 0.91 2.32
C LEU A 74 1.02 2.23 1.96
N VAL A 75 1.06 2.54 0.66
CA VAL A 75 0.39 3.70 0.05
C VAL A 75 -0.49 3.20 -1.08
N ILE A 76 -1.73 3.68 -1.12
CA ILE A 76 -2.64 3.51 -2.26
C ILE A 76 -2.57 4.77 -3.12
N ARG A 77 -2.49 4.57 -4.44
CA ARG A 77 -2.65 5.64 -5.45
C ARG A 77 -3.95 5.44 -6.22
N ALA A 78 -4.62 6.53 -6.52
CA ALA A 78 -5.74 6.59 -7.47
C ALA A 78 -5.60 7.84 -8.34
N LEU A 79 -6.27 7.90 -9.49
CA LEU A 79 -6.47 9.17 -10.20
C LEU A 79 -7.49 10.03 -9.45
N ASN A 80 -7.41 11.36 -9.54
CA ASN A 80 -8.24 12.27 -8.76
C ASN A 80 -9.75 12.09 -8.98
N GLU A 81 -10.16 11.73 -10.19
CA GLU A 81 -11.55 11.40 -10.55
C GLU A 81 -11.77 9.88 -10.71
N GLY A 82 -10.76 9.08 -10.34
CA GLY A 82 -10.78 7.62 -10.45
C GLY A 82 -11.49 6.96 -9.27
N THR A 83 -12.21 5.88 -9.54
CA THR A 83 -12.88 5.07 -8.51
C THR A 83 -12.12 3.80 -8.15
N GLN A 84 -10.95 3.58 -8.75
CA GLN A 84 -10.15 2.37 -8.61
C GLN A 84 -8.76 2.66 -8.06
N VAL A 85 -8.17 1.63 -7.45
CA VAL A 85 -6.76 1.62 -7.07
C VAL A 85 -5.90 1.51 -8.33
N GLU A 86 -5.08 2.52 -8.56
CA GLU A 86 -4.17 2.61 -9.70
C GLU A 86 -2.79 2.07 -9.36
N ALA A 87 -2.36 2.20 -8.12
CA ALA A 87 -1.13 1.58 -7.64
C ALA A 87 -1.17 1.27 -6.15
N ILE A 88 -0.33 0.33 -5.76
CA ILE A 88 0.00 0.02 -4.37
C ILE A 88 1.52 0.12 -4.24
N GLU A 89 2.00 0.92 -3.29
CA GLU A 89 3.41 1.04 -2.95
C GLU A 89 3.63 0.48 -1.55
N LEU A 90 4.60 -0.42 -1.39
CA LEU A 90 4.95 -1.05 -0.12
C LEU A 90 6.24 -0.45 0.41
N SER A 91 6.24 0.05 1.64
CA SER A 91 7.43 0.51 2.33
C SER A 91 8.13 -0.66 3.06
N PRO A 92 9.39 -0.48 3.51
CA PRO A 92 10.11 -1.52 4.27
C PRO A 92 9.42 -1.99 5.56
N THR A 93 8.42 -1.24 6.06
CA THR A 93 7.69 -1.62 7.27
C THR A 93 6.51 -2.55 7.00
N PHE A 94 6.13 -2.78 5.74
CA PHE A 94 5.07 -3.72 5.37
C PHE A 94 5.41 -5.14 5.84
N LYS A 95 4.46 -5.79 6.52
CA LYS A 95 4.64 -7.13 7.11
C LYS A 95 3.86 -8.24 6.42
N GLY A 96 3.04 -7.91 5.43
CA GLY A 96 2.28 -8.88 4.65
C GLY A 96 3.14 -9.60 3.61
N LYS A 97 2.48 -10.19 2.62
CA LYS A 97 3.12 -10.93 1.52
C LYS A 97 2.45 -10.66 0.18
N PHE A 98 3.10 -11.03 -0.91
CA PHE A 98 2.46 -11.17 -2.21
C PHE A 98 1.69 -12.49 -2.28
N VAL A 99 0.72 -12.58 -3.20
CA VAL A 99 -0.03 -13.81 -3.50
C VAL A 99 0.91 -14.97 -3.90
N SER A 100 2.07 -14.66 -4.47
CA SER A 100 3.11 -15.64 -4.78
C SER A 100 3.79 -16.24 -3.55
N GLY A 101 3.63 -15.62 -2.38
CA GLY A 101 4.34 -15.94 -1.15
C GLY A 101 5.55 -15.05 -0.85
N LEU A 102 6.01 -14.26 -1.84
CA LEU A 102 7.14 -13.33 -1.69
C LEU A 102 6.88 -12.31 -0.55
N LYS A 103 7.91 -12.00 0.23
CA LYS A 103 7.88 -11.00 1.31
C LYS A 103 9.00 -9.97 1.13
N LEU A 104 8.81 -8.78 1.71
CA LEU A 104 9.92 -7.85 1.87
C LEU A 104 11.00 -8.50 2.75
N GLY A 105 12.26 -8.32 2.36
CA GLY A 105 13.43 -8.99 2.93
C GLY A 105 13.91 -10.20 2.13
N ASP A 106 13.06 -10.82 1.30
CA ASP A 106 13.45 -11.97 0.49
C ASP A 106 14.55 -11.61 -0.53
N HIS A 107 15.41 -12.57 -0.82
CA HIS A 107 16.52 -12.43 -1.75
C HIS A 107 16.07 -12.31 -3.20
N PHE A 108 16.87 -11.66 -4.05
CA PHE A 108 16.62 -11.52 -5.48
C PHE A 108 16.35 -12.85 -6.18
N SER A 109 17.06 -13.91 -5.80
CA SER A 109 16.82 -15.27 -6.30
C SER A 109 15.39 -15.77 -6.06
N THR A 110 14.78 -15.40 -4.93
CA THR A 110 13.39 -15.73 -4.60
C THR A 110 12.43 -14.93 -5.48
N ILE A 111 12.73 -13.66 -5.77
CA ILE A 111 11.96 -12.85 -6.71
C ILE A 111 11.93 -13.51 -8.09
N VAL A 112 13.10 -13.91 -8.61
CA VAL A 112 13.22 -14.56 -9.93
C VAL A 112 12.47 -15.90 -9.96
N LYS A 113 12.51 -16.67 -8.87
CA LYS A 113 11.75 -17.93 -8.74
C LYS A 113 10.24 -17.71 -8.88
N HIS A 114 9.71 -16.63 -8.31
CA HIS A 114 8.27 -16.34 -8.35
C HIS A 114 7.79 -15.64 -9.62
N TYR A 115 8.62 -14.78 -10.21
CA TYR A 115 8.20 -13.87 -11.27
C TYR A 115 8.94 -14.05 -12.60
N GLY A 116 9.91 -14.97 -12.66
CA GLY A 116 10.75 -15.25 -13.83
C GLY A 116 11.89 -14.25 -13.99
N THR A 117 12.47 -14.21 -15.19
CA THR A 117 13.55 -13.27 -15.50
C THR A 117 13.00 -11.85 -15.66
N PRO A 118 13.54 -10.85 -14.95
CA PRO A 118 13.10 -9.46 -15.08
C PRO A 118 13.44 -8.89 -16.46
N LYS A 119 12.61 -7.97 -16.95
CA LYS A 119 12.88 -7.27 -18.23
C LYS A 119 14.12 -6.38 -18.13
N THR A 120 14.31 -5.75 -16.98
CA THR A 120 15.45 -4.85 -16.74
C THR A 120 15.84 -4.90 -15.28
N VAL A 121 17.15 -4.92 -15.02
CA VAL A 121 17.75 -4.71 -13.70
C VAL A 121 18.69 -3.51 -13.81
N SER A 122 18.44 -2.45 -13.05
CA SER A 122 19.33 -1.29 -12.97
C SER A 122 19.76 -1.09 -11.52
N SER A 123 21.02 -1.43 -11.19
CA SER A 123 21.73 -1.38 -9.89
C SER A 123 20.99 -1.85 -8.63
N GLN A 124 19.75 -1.42 -8.41
CA GLN A 124 18.87 -1.76 -7.29
C GLN A 124 17.39 -1.93 -7.71
N VAL A 125 17.01 -1.66 -8.96
CA VAL A 125 15.61 -1.74 -9.40
C VAL A 125 15.42 -2.91 -10.36
N VAL A 126 14.50 -3.80 -10.01
CA VAL A 126 14.09 -4.96 -10.81
C VAL A 126 12.69 -4.71 -11.37
N ARG A 127 12.53 -4.84 -12.69
CA ARG A 127 11.29 -4.46 -13.38
C ARG A 127 10.64 -5.67 -14.06
N TYR A 128 9.34 -5.83 -13.83
CA TYR A 128 8.44 -6.74 -14.56
C TYR A 128 7.25 -5.96 -15.14
N PRO A 129 7.47 -5.13 -16.17
CA PRO A 129 6.44 -4.18 -16.62
C PRO A 129 5.16 -4.85 -17.14
N SER A 130 5.26 -6.04 -17.75
CA SER A 130 4.09 -6.81 -18.19
C SER A 130 3.16 -7.23 -17.06
N GLN A 131 3.70 -7.32 -15.84
CA GLN A 131 2.99 -7.66 -14.61
C GLN A 131 2.69 -6.41 -13.76
N GLY A 132 3.10 -5.22 -14.22
CA GLY A 132 2.98 -3.98 -13.47
C GLY A 132 3.80 -3.96 -12.18
N LEU A 133 4.85 -4.78 -12.06
CA LEU A 133 5.63 -4.94 -10.82
C LEU A 133 7.02 -4.32 -10.92
N TYR A 134 7.38 -3.61 -9.86
CA TYR A 134 8.67 -2.96 -9.70
C TYR A 134 9.17 -3.19 -8.29
N PHE A 135 10.37 -3.75 -8.18
CA PHE A 135 11.01 -4.04 -6.90
C PHE A 135 12.25 -3.18 -6.73
N LEU A 136 12.41 -2.61 -5.55
CA LEU A 136 13.64 -1.96 -5.13
C LEU A 136 14.37 -2.90 -4.17
N LEU A 137 15.64 -3.14 -4.44
CA LEU A 137 16.52 -3.96 -3.64
C LEU A 137 17.42 -3.08 -2.77
N ASN A 138 17.71 -3.54 -1.56
CA ASN A 138 18.86 -3.10 -0.80
C ASN A 138 19.87 -4.24 -0.80
N LYS A 139 20.99 -4.04 -1.50
CA LYS A 139 21.90 -5.13 -1.88
C LYS A 139 21.13 -6.22 -2.63
N ASP A 140 20.97 -7.39 -2.03
CA ASP A 140 20.29 -8.55 -2.62
C ASP A 140 18.87 -8.77 -2.08
N SER A 141 18.43 -7.98 -1.11
CA SER A 141 17.14 -8.18 -0.42
C SER A 141 16.08 -7.20 -0.90
N LEU A 142 14.84 -7.68 -1.05
CA LEU A 142 13.69 -6.88 -1.42
C LEU A 142 13.37 -5.83 -0.35
N LEU A 143 13.62 -4.56 -0.64
CA LEU A 143 13.41 -3.45 0.29
C LEU A 143 11.99 -2.89 0.19
N SER A 144 11.51 -2.67 -1.02
CA SER A 144 10.19 -2.10 -1.28
C SER A 144 9.67 -2.55 -2.64
N ALA A 145 8.37 -2.36 -2.86
CA ALA A 145 7.73 -2.77 -4.10
C ALA A 145 6.66 -1.77 -4.53
N LYS A 146 6.42 -1.71 -5.82
CA LYS A 146 5.30 -0.99 -6.41
C LYS A 146 4.59 -1.90 -7.41
N THR A 147 3.27 -1.92 -7.33
CA THR A 147 2.40 -2.60 -8.29
C THR A 147 1.42 -1.61 -8.90
N PHE A 148 1.25 -1.64 -10.20
CA PHE A 148 0.42 -0.70 -10.96
C PHE A 148 -0.67 -1.41 -11.76
N LEU A 149 -1.80 -0.73 -11.92
CA LEU A 149 -2.83 -1.13 -12.86
C LEU A 149 -2.30 -0.99 -14.29
N LYS A 150 -2.51 -2.01 -15.12
CA LYS A 150 -2.08 -1.98 -16.52
C LYS A 150 -2.77 -0.83 -17.26
N GLY A 151 -1.97 0.01 -17.91
CA GLY A 151 -2.48 1.16 -18.66
C GLY A 151 -2.87 2.37 -17.82
N THR A 152 -2.51 2.38 -16.53
CA THR A 152 -2.70 3.53 -15.65
C THR A 152 -2.05 4.80 -16.23
N LYS A 153 -2.68 5.96 -15.97
CA LYS A 153 -2.14 7.28 -16.32
C LYS A 153 -1.29 7.91 -15.22
N LEU A 154 -1.01 7.19 -14.14
CA LEU A 154 -0.14 7.67 -13.08
C LEU A 154 1.25 8.01 -13.65
N VAL A 155 1.70 9.24 -13.43
CA VAL A 155 3.02 9.73 -13.86
C VAL A 155 4.16 8.85 -13.34
N GLN A 156 4.00 8.28 -12.14
CA GLN A 156 4.98 7.38 -11.54
C GLN A 156 5.12 6.08 -12.36
N ALA A 157 4.02 5.56 -12.92
CA ALA A 157 4.05 4.36 -13.75
C ALA A 157 4.78 4.60 -15.07
N GLU A 158 4.52 5.75 -15.72
CA GLU A 158 5.21 6.16 -16.95
C GLU A 158 6.72 6.22 -16.77
N LYS A 159 7.19 6.78 -15.65
CA LYS A 159 8.62 6.87 -15.33
C LYS A 159 9.27 5.50 -15.04
N MET A 160 8.47 4.51 -14.66
CA MET A 160 8.96 3.17 -14.31
C MET A 160 8.95 2.20 -15.48
N ASN A 161 8.19 2.49 -16.54
CA ASN A 161 8.16 1.75 -17.79
C ASN A 161 8.80 2.55 -18.94
N PRO A 162 10.11 2.85 -18.89
CA PRO A 162 10.81 3.53 -19.98
C PRO A 162 10.86 2.68 -21.25
#